data_AF-A0A1M4V1K3-F1
#
_entry.id   AF-A0A1M4V1K3-F1
#
_cell.length_a   1.000
_cell.length_b   1.000
_cell.length_c   1.000
_cell.angle_alpha   90.00
_cell.angle_beta   90.00
_cell.angle_gamma   90.00
#
_symmetry.space_group_name_H-M   'P 1'
#
loop_
_entity.id
_entity.type
_entity.pdbx_description
1 polymer ?
#
loop_
_entity_poly.entity_id
_entity_poly.type
_entity_poly.pdbx_seq_one_letter_code
_entity_poly.pdbx_strand_id
1 'polypeptide(L)'
;MHKAELLDELRSRIGVASDRCTGNIEELYGFVCDSLYEEMPCYQSVSIYQLSKTHFIRQVHAGNETLPANIPFGEGLFSIAAVRGSMVHEYIRQQSQVFVPFYFGHHLIGQLVVVSKLQQMIDEEEVSLFCELASLFETKVNEFGAPHG
;
A
#
# COMPACT_ATOMS: atom_id res chain seq x y z
N MET A 1 -19.26 -10.72 -10.45
CA MET A 1 -18.16 -9.91 -11.00
C MET A 1 -16.93 -10.78 -11.03
N HIS A 2 -16.24 -10.84 -12.17
CA HIS A 2 -14.96 -11.52 -12.25
C HIS A 2 -13.87 -10.63 -11.61
N LYS A 3 -12.84 -11.25 -11.03
CA LYS A 3 -11.75 -10.53 -10.35
C LYS A 3 -11.09 -9.46 -11.22
N ALA A 4 -10.87 -9.76 -12.51
CA ALA A 4 -10.32 -8.79 -13.45
C ALA A 4 -11.21 -7.53 -13.59
N GLU A 5 -12.54 -7.69 -13.61
CA GLU A 5 -13.48 -6.55 -13.70
C GLU A 5 -13.40 -5.67 -12.44
N LEU A 6 -13.26 -6.29 -11.26
CA LEU A 6 -13.04 -5.57 -9.99
C LEU A 6 -11.72 -4.77 -10.02
N LEU A 7 -10.63 -5.37 -10.51
CA LEU A 7 -9.34 -4.69 -10.60
C LEU A 7 -9.38 -3.53 -11.60
N ASP A 8 -10.07 -3.67 -12.73
CA ASP A 8 -10.25 -2.59 -13.70
C ASP A 8 -11.12 -1.45 -13.16
N GLU A 9 -12.17 -1.77 -12.41
CA GLU A 9 -12.99 -0.77 -11.73
C GLU A 9 -12.18 -0.01 -10.67
N LEU A 10 -11.37 -0.73 -9.87
CA LEU A 10 -10.46 -0.13 -8.91
C LEU A 10 -9.48 0.84 -9.58
N ARG A 11 -8.84 0.42 -10.68
CA ARG A 11 -7.95 1.28 -11.47
C ARG A 11 -8.65 2.55 -11.94
N SER A 12 -9.86 2.40 -12.49
CA SER A 12 -10.64 3.54 -12.99
C SER A 12 -10.98 4.53 -11.87
N ARG A 13 -11.53 4.03 -10.75
CA ARG A 13 -11.91 4.86 -9.59
C ARG A 13 -10.70 5.59 -8.99
N ILE A 14 -9.60 4.88 -8.80
CA ILE A 14 -8.38 5.45 -8.22
C ILE A 14 -7.74 6.47 -9.17
N GLY A 15 -7.76 6.22 -10.49
CA GLY A 15 -7.32 7.19 -11.48
C GLY A 15 -8.09 8.51 -11.38
N VAL A 16 -9.42 8.45 -11.31
CA VAL A 16 -10.27 9.65 -11.15
C VAL A 16 -10.00 10.37 -9.82
N ALA A 17 -9.81 9.63 -8.72
CA ALA A 17 -9.49 10.22 -7.43
C ALA A 17 -8.11 10.92 -7.45
N SER A 18 -7.12 10.28 -8.07
CA SER A 18 -5.78 10.81 -8.27
C SER A 18 -5.78 12.11 -9.09
N ASP A 19 -6.58 12.19 -10.15
CA ASP A 19 -6.66 13.40 -10.99
C ASP A 19 -7.28 14.59 -10.24
N ARG A 20 -8.14 14.31 -9.26
CA ARG A 20 -8.78 15.32 -8.40
C ARG A 20 -7.97 15.66 -7.16
N CYS A 21 -6.97 14.84 -6.81
CA CYS A 21 -6.11 15.05 -5.67
C CYS A 21 -5.27 16.31 -5.87
N THR A 22 -5.48 17.33 -5.03
CA THR A 22 -4.78 18.62 -5.12
C THR A 22 -4.05 18.92 -3.81
N GLY A 23 -2.75 18.59 -3.77
CA GLY A 23 -1.87 18.96 -2.65
C GLY A 23 -2.03 18.16 -1.36
N ASN A 24 -2.99 17.24 -1.26
CA ASN A 24 -3.16 16.37 -0.09
C ASN A 24 -3.06 14.89 -0.46
N ILE A 25 -1.86 14.33 -0.36
CA ILE A 25 -1.61 12.92 -0.67
C ILE A 25 -2.30 11.97 0.33
N GLU A 26 -2.52 12.39 1.57
CA GLU A 26 -3.11 11.53 2.61
C GLU A 26 -4.56 11.16 2.30
N GLU A 27 -5.31 12.07 1.65
CA GLU A 27 -6.65 11.78 1.14
C GLU A 27 -6.63 10.67 0.08
N LEU A 28 -5.65 10.70 -0.83
CA LEU A 28 -5.48 9.66 -1.83
C LEU A 28 -5.08 8.33 -1.18
N TYR A 29 -4.20 8.36 -0.18
CA TYR A 29 -3.83 7.16 0.60
C TYR A 29 -5.04 6.50 1.26
N GLY A 30 -5.87 7.30 1.93
CA GLY A 30 -7.12 6.82 2.55
C GLY A 30 -8.05 6.22 1.51
N PHE A 31 -8.32 6.95 0.43
CA PHE A 31 -9.20 6.50 -0.65
C PHE A 31 -8.77 5.16 -1.26
N VAL A 32 -7.46 4.98 -1.50
CA VAL A 32 -6.93 3.72 -2.02
C VAL A 32 -7.09 2.59 -1.00
N CYS A 33 -6.79 2.82 0.28
CA CYS A 33 -6.94 1.79 1.31
C CYS A 33 -8.39 1.33 1.44
N ASP A 34 -9.33 2.28 1.49
CA ASP A 34 -10.76 2.00 1.60
C ASP A 34 -11.25 1.27 0.34
N SER A 35 -10.92 1.77 -0.85
CA SER A 35 -11.35 1.14 -2.11
C SER A 35 -10.83 -0.29 -2.25
N LEU A 36 -9.55 -0.54 -1.96
CA LEU A 36 -9.00 -1.89 -2.03
C LEU A 36 -9.66 -2.82 -1.01
N TYR A 37 -9.93 -2.36 0.20
CA TYR A 37 -10.54 -3.18 1.24
C TYR A 37 -12.01 -3.50 0.95
N GLU A 38 -12.79 -2.51 0.48
CA GLU A 38 -14.21 -2.67 0.18
C GLU A 38 -14.47 -3.61 -1.00
N GLU A 39 -13.66 -3.52 -2.06
CA GLU A 39 -13.84 -4.30 -3.29
C GLU A 39 -13.25 -5.72 -3.22
N MET A 40 -12.35 -5.98 -2.26
CA MET A 40 -11.64 -7.25 -2.16
C MET A 40 -11.95 -7.97 -0.85
N PRO A 41 -13.01 -8.82 -0.81
CA PRO A 41 -13.45 -9.52 0.40
C PRO A 41 -12.40 -10.44 1.04
N CYS A 42 -11.37 -10.80 0.28
CA CYS A 42 -10.25 -11.63 0.73
C CYS A 42 -9.26 -10.87 1.62
N TYR A 43 -9.21 -9.55 1.51
CA TYR A 43 -8.29 -8.71 2.26
C TYR A 43 -8.75 -8.61 3.71
N GLN A 44 -7.83 -8.91 4.61
CA GLN A 44 -8.01 -8.70 6.04
C GLN A 44 -7.70 -7.26 6.42
N SER A 45 -6.71 -6.65 5.76
CA SER A 45 -6.37 -5.25 5.96
C SER A 45 -5.57 -4.67 4.80
N VAL A 46 -5.75 -3.38 4.57
CA VAL A 46 -4.95 -2.55 3.67
C VAL A 46 -4.44 -1.35 4.46
N SER A 47 -3.18 -0.98 4.31
CA SER A 47 -2.58 0.10 5.09
C SER A 47 -1.47 0.80 4.36
N ILE A 48 -1.25 2.07 4.67
CA ILE A 48 -0.06 2.79 4.26
C ILE A 48 0.73 3.18 5.49
N TYR A 49 2.01 2.81 5.48
CA TYR A 49 2.97 3.18 6.50
C TYR A 49 3.94 4.19 5.90
N GLN A 50 4.17 5.30 6.59
CA GLN A 50 5.21 6.25 6.25
C GLN A 50 6.47 6.01 7.08
N LEU A 51 7.61 6.20 6.46
CA LEU A 51 8.89 6.08 7.15
C LEU A 51 9.22 7.40 7.88
N SER A 52 9.28 7.33 9.21
CA SER A 52 9.99 8.31 10.04
C SER A 52 11.47 7.93 10.15
N LYS A 53 12.28 8.73 10.88
CA LYS A 53 13.72 8.47 11.05
C LYS A 53 14.07 7.06 11.56
N THR A 54 13.20 6.46 12.35
CA THR A 54 13.49 5.18 13.03
C THR A 54 12.35 4.17 12.97
N HIS A 55 11.19 4.55 12.43
CA HIS A 55 9.99 3.71 12.47
C HIS A 55 9.13 3.89 11.23
N PHE A 56 8.45 2.82 10.83
CA PHE A 56 7.29 2.85 9.95
C PHE A 56 6.04 3.15 10.79
N ILE A 57 5.36 4.25 10.49
CA ILE A 57 4.17 4.73 11.19
C ILE A 57 2.96 4.57 10.27
N ARG A 58 1.94 3.84 10.72
CA ARG A 58 0.69 3.65 9.99
C ARG A 58 -0.06 4.97 9.92
N GLN A 59 -0.25 5.50 8.71
CA GLN A 59 -0.98 6.73 8.48
C GLN A 59 -2.46 6.46 8.21
N VAL A 60 -2.73 5.52 7.31
CA VAL A 60 -4.08 5.11 6.95
C VAL A 60 -4.22 3.60 7.03
N HIS A 61 -5.44 3.16 7.32
CA HIS A 61 -5.75 1.77 7.58
C HIS A 61 -7.21 1.48 7.26
N ALA A 62 -7.46 0.40 6.53
CA ALA A 62 -8.77 -0.18 6.32
C ALA A 62 -8.74 -1.66 6.73
N GLY A 63 -9.78 -2.11 7.43
CA GLY A 63 -9.96 -3.49 7.86
C GLY A 63 -9.51 -3.80 9.30
N ASN A 64 -9.00 -5.02 9.49
CA ASN A 64 -8.62 -5.54 10.80
C ASN A 64 -7.22 -5.04 11.20
N GLU A 65 -7.00 -4.79 12.50
CA GLU A 65 -5.67 -4.47 13.02
C GLU A 65 -4.75 -5.70 13.05
N THR A 66 -4.22 -6.08 11.89
CA THR A 66 -3.35 -7.26 11.70
C THR A 66 -1.89 -7.00 12.05
N LEU A 67 -1.47 -5.73 11.99
CA LEU A 67 -0.09 -5.28 12.20
C LEU A 67 -0.07 -4.05 13.14
N PRO A 68 0.99 -3.87 13.95
CA PRO A 68 1.13 -2.72 14.84
C PRO A 68 1.15 -1.39 14.08
N ALA A 69 0.58 -0.33 14.65
CA ALA A 69 0.59 1.00 14.05
C ALA A 69 2.00 1.64 13.97
N ASN A 70 2.96 1.16 14.76
CA ASN A 70 4.32 1.67 14.80
C ASN A 70 5.30 0.48 14.81
N ILE A 71 6.18 0.43 13.81
CA ILE A 71 7.09 -0.69 13.58
C ILE A 71 8.52 -0.15 13.45
N PRO A 72 9.47 -0.58 14.31
CA PRO A 72 10.86 -0.15 14.22
C PRO A 72 11.50 -0.50 12.88
N PHE A 73 12.29 0.42 12.34
CA PHE A 73 13.15 0.14 11.20
C PHE A 73 14.32 -0.76 11.63
N GLY A 74 14.67 -1.74 10.79
CA GLY A 74 15.77 -2.68 11.01
C GLY A 74 15.32 -4.12 11.25
N GLU A 75 14.02 -4.35 11.49
CA GLU A 75 13.46 -5.68 11.73
C GLU A 75 12.27 -5.99 10.82
N GLY A 76 12.04 -7.28 10.57
CA GLY A 76 10.85 -7.80 9.90
C GLY A 76 10.72 -7.47 8.41
N LEU A 77 9.54 -7.79 7.86
CA LEU A 77 9.26 -7.69 6.42
C LEU A 77 9.27 -6.25 5.89
N PHE A 78 8.86 -5.28 6.71
CA PHE A 78 8.96 -3.85 6.38
C PHE A 78 10.40 -3.47 6.02
N SER A 79 11.36 -3.85 6.87
CA SER A 79 12.76 -3.53 6.66
C SER A 79 13.36 -4.29 5.48
N ILE A 80 12.92 -5.52 5.25
CA ILE A 80 13.35 -6.31 4.08
C ILE A 80 12.90 -5.65 2.79
N ALA A 81 11.63 -5.24 2.69
CA ALA A 81 11.11 -4.54 1.51
C ALA A 81 11.85 -3.22 1.26
N ALA A 82 12.08 -2.47 2.33
CA ALA A 82 12.83 -1.21 2.29
C ALA A 82 14.25 -1.37 1.75
N VAL A 83 15.00 -2.36 2.28
CA VAL A 83 16.40 -2.61 1.90
C VAL A 83 16.52 -3.16 0.48
N ARG A 84 15.58 -4.01 0.05
CA ARG A 84 15.60 -4.60 -1.30
C ARG A 84 15.26 -3.59 -2.39
N GLY A 85 14.57 -2.50 -2.06
CA GLY A 85 14.11 -1.56 -3.07
C GLY A 85 12.93 -2.10 -3.89
N SER A 86 12.27 -3.17 -3.43
CA SER A 86 11.28 -3.89 -4.21
C SER A 86 10.22 -4.55 -3.33
N MET A 87 9.11 -4.94 -3.95
CA MET A 87 8.02 -5.62 -3.28
C MET A 87 8.49 -6.90 -2.58
N VAL A 88 7.96 -7.12 -1.38
CA VAL A 88 8.05 -8.40 -0.67
C VAL A 88 6.66 -9.01 -0.54
N HIS A 89 6.54 -10.29 -0.90
CA HIS A 89 5.32 -11.07 -0.76
C HIS A 89 5.63 -12.35 0.01
N GLU A 90 5.03 -12.51 1.18
CA GLU A 90 5.33 -13.61 2.11
C GLU A 90 4.07 -14.26 2.67
N TYR A 91 4.18 -15.53 3.03
CA TYR A 91 3.09 -16.32 3.61
C TYR A 91 3.40 -16.64 5.07
N ILE A 92 2.67 -16.01 6.00
CA ILE A 92 2.91 -16.11 7.45
C ILE A 92 1.61 -16.46 8.16
N ARG A 93 1.62 -17.53 8.98
CA ARG A 93 0.53 -17.88 9.91
C ARG A 93 -0.88 -17.82 9.30
N GLN A 94 -1.05 -18.42 8.11
CA GLN A 94 -2.31 -18.41 7.34
C GLN A 94 -2.72 -17.05 6.77
N GLN A 95 -1.76 -16.16 6.56
CA GLN A 95 -1.95 -14.90 5.86
C GLN A 95 -0.97 -14.79 4.70
N SER A 96 -1.39 -14.11 3.65
CA SER A 96 -0.52 -13.60 2.60
C SER A 96 -0.30 -12.12 2.88
N GLN A 97 0.95 -11.69 2.98
CA GLN A 97 1.33 -10.31 3.29
C GLN A 97 2.19 -9.75 2.16
N VAL A 98 1.75 -8.62 1.59
CA VAL A 98 2.45 -7.91 0.53
C VAL A 98 2.86 -6.54 1.02
N PHE A 99 4.13 -6.20 0.80
CA PHE A 99 4.74 -4.93 1.16
C PHE A 99 5.30 -4.31 -0.10
N VAL A 100 4.73 -3.18 -0.53
CA VAL A 100 5.17 -2.45 -1.72
C VAL A 100 5.76 -1.12 -1.29
N PRO A 101 7.09 -0.97 -1.30
CA PRO A 101 7.73 0.30 -0.97
C PRO A 101 7.49 1.33 -2.08
N PHE A 102 7.39 2.60 -1.68
CA PHE A 102 7.30 3.74 -2.60
C PHE A 102 8.23 4.89 -2.17
N TYR A 103 8.76 5.61 -3.15
CA TYR A 103 9.92 6.49 -3.02
C TYR A 103 9.67 7.94 -3.50
N PHE A 104 10.38 8.89 -2.92
CA PHE A 104 10.56 10.25 -3.46
C PHE A 104 12.02 10.40 -3.91
N GLY A 105 12.26 10.34 -5.22
CA GLY A 105 13.60 10.15 -5.76
C GLY A 105 14.21 8.84 -5.28
N HIS A 106 15.31 8.90 -4.53
CA HIS A 106 15.94 7.72 -3.91
C HIS A 106 15.57 7.52 -2.43
N HIS A 107 14.69 8.36 -1.89
CA HIS A 107 14.30 8.31 -0.48
C HIS A 107 13.04 7.47 -0.32
N LEU A 108 13.14 6.40 0.48
CA LEU A 108 11.98 5.62 0.88
C LEU A 108 11.05 6.51 1.72
N ILE A 109 9.81 6.71 1.27
CA ILE A 109 8.83 7.54 1.96
C ILE A 109 7.76 6.71 2.65
N GLY A 110 7.47 5.51 2.17
CA GLY A 110 6.51 4.63 2.81
C GLY A 110 6.34 3.27 2.13
N GLN A 111 5.35 2.51 2.59
CA GLN A 111 4.96 1.22 2.06
C GLN A 111 3.44 1.06 2.03
N LEU A 112 2.91 0.57 0.91
CA LEU A 112 1.57 0.00 0.85
C LEU A 112 1.66 -1.44 1.36
N VAL A 113 0.80 -1.78 2.32
CA VAL A 113 0.77 -3.09 2.95
C VAL A 113 -0.62 -3.70 2.82
N VAL A 114 -0.67 -4.88 2.22
CA VAL A 114 -1.91 -5.66 2.04
C VAL A 114 -1.76 -6.99 2.74
N VAL A 115 -2.73 -7.34 3.58
CA VAL A 115 -2.79 -8.63 4.27
C VAL A 115 -4.07 -9.33 3.85
N SER A 116 -3.98 -10.53 3.29
CA SER A 116 -5.13 -11.36 2.89
C SER A 116 -5.13 -12.71 3.61
N LYS A 117 -6.29 -13.38 3.63
CA LYS A 117 -6.42 -14.76 4.13
C LYS A 117 -5.72 -15.73 3.17
N LEU A 118 -4.95 -16.70 3.69
CA LEU A 118 -4.20 -17.68 2.87
C LEU A 118 -5.06 -18.46 1.87
N GLN A 119 -6.34 -18.68 2.17
CA GLN A 119 -7.26 -19.43 1.31
C GLN A 119 -7.59 -18.69 0.00
N GLN A 120 -7.30 -17.38 -0.07
CA GLN A 120 -7.47 -16.55 -1.26
C GLN A 120 -6.16 -15.80 -1.49
N MET A 121 -5.27 -16.48 -2.21
CA MET A 121 -3.94 -15.98 -2.53
C MET A 121 -4.03 -14.71 -3.38
N ILE A 122 -3.18 -13.76 -3.01
CA ILE A 122 -2.89 -12.61 -3.86
C ILE A 122 -2.17 -13.12 -5.10
N ASP A 123 -2.66 -12.79 -6.29
CA ASP A 123 -2.06 -13.20 -7.57
C ASP A 123 -1.29 -12.06 -8.26
N GLU A 124 -0.76 -12.37 -9.45
CA GLU A 124 0.08 -11.45 -10.22
C GLU A 124 -0.68 -10.19 -10.68
N GLU A 125 -1.99 -10.29 -10.94
CA GLU A 125 -2.80 -9.13 -11.37
C GLU A 125 -2.99 -8.13 -10.22
N GLU A 126 -3.24 -8.64 -9.01
CA GLU A 126 -3.28 -7.82 -7.79
C GLU A 126 -1.92 -7.21 -7.47
N VAL A 127 -0.84 -8.00 -7.58
CA VAL A 127 0.53 -7.51 -7.39
C VAL A 127 0.86 -6.38 -8.37
N SER A 128 0.47 -6.52 -9.64
CA SER A 128 0.64 -5.46 -10.65
C SER A 128 -0.08 -4.18 -10.22
N LEU A 129 -1.35 -4.31 -9.80
CA LEU A 129 -2.12 -3.17 -9.30
C LEU A 129 -1.41 -2.49 -8.11
N PHE A 130 -0.89 -3.25 -7.15
CA PHE A 130 -0.20 -2.63 -6.01
C PHE A 130 1.07 -1.89 -6.40
N CYS A 131 1.83 -2.40 -7.36
CA CYS A 131 3.00 -1.73 -7.91
C CYS A 131 2.63 -0.46 -8.69
N GLU A 132 1.52 -0.49 -9.44
CA GLU A 132 0.95 0.67 -10.13
C GLU A 132 0.54 1.76 -9.11
N LEU A 133 -0.09 1.37 -8.00
CA LEU A 133 -0.49 2.27 -6.92
C LEU A 133 0.71 2.88 -6.19
N ALA A 134 1.76 2.08 -5.92
CA ALA A 134 3.00 2.61 -5.40
C ALA A 134 3.58 3.68 -6.33
N SER A 135 3.70 3.38 -7.63
CA SER A 135 4.20 4.32 -8.66
C SER A 135 3.35 5.60 -8.76
N LEU A 136 2.03 5.46 -8.59
CA LEU A 136 1.10 6.58 -8.53
C LEU A 136 1.39 7.49 -7.34
N PHE A 137 1.62 6.90 -6.16
CA PHE A 137 1.99 7.66 -4.96
C PHE A 137 3.31 8.39 -5.15
N GLU A 138 4.32 7.76 -5.76
CA GLU A 138 5.59 8.42 -6.05
C GLU A 138 5.39 9.63 -6.95
N THR A 139 4.59 9.48 -8.01
CA THR A 139 4.28 10.56 -8.95
C THR A 139 3.58 11.72 -8.24
N LYS A 140 2.55 11.43 -7.44
CA LYS A 140 1.79 12.46 -6.72
C LYS A 140 2.60 13.15 -5.63
N VAL A 141 3.47 12.43 -4.93
CA VAL A 141 4.41 13.05 -3.98
C VAL A 141 5.43 13.93 -4.71
N ASN A 142 5.88 13.55 -5.90
CA ASN A 142 6.75 14.42 -6.71
C ASN A 142 6.04 15.70 -7.18
N GLU A 143 4.74 15.65 -7.47
CA GLU A 143 3.93 16.81 -7.85
C GLU A 143 3.71 17.79 -6.69
N PHE A 144 3.45 17.28 -5.48
CA PHE A 144 3.09 18.10 -4.32
C PHE A 144 4.29 18.49 -3.44
N GLY A 145 5.42 17.80 -3.60
CA GLY A 145 6.52 17.81 -2.63
C GLY A 145 6.32 16.74 -1.54
N ALA A 146 7.43 16.27 -0.97
CA ALA A 146 7.39 15.27 0.10
C ALA A 146 6.53 15.78 1.29
N PRO A 147 5.61 14.97 1.83
CA PRO A 147 4.89 15.33 3.05
C PRO A 147 5.93 15.64 4.13
N HIS A 148 5.85 16.86 4.70
CA HIS A 148 6.79 17.31 5.72
C HIS A 148 6.69 16.38 6.93
N GLY A 149 7.72 15.56 7.14
CA GLY A 149 7.91 14.76 8.36
C GLY A 149 8.45 15.57 9.53
#